data_AF-A0A9N9JYB3-F1
#
_entry.id   AF-A0A9N9JYB3-F1
#
_cell.length_a   1.000
_cell.length_b   1.000
_cell.length_c   1.000
_cell.angle_alpha   90.00
_cell.angle_beta   90.00
_cell.angle_gamma   90.00
#
_symmetry.space_group_name_H-M   'P 1'
#
loop_
_entity.id
_entity.type
_entity.pdbx_description
1 polymer ?
#
loop_
_entity_poly.entity_id
_entity_poly.type
_entity_poly.pdbx_seq_one_letter_code
_entity_poly.pdbx_strand_id
1 'polypeptide(L)'
;MLNPEIIPLIYPIKEIFITVNFPMSKIFLTLSNFCKSLDYIDIFNPQETDSSGIASLIISQTSLRTLVLRGFQFLDQILCALPSQSGSLKDLTFSFVDFSKCSPLHGLAACKNLRELKFWVCYNISDEICEPLVNCEFEKLSIVDLEDTYSKILMELKEKKENQQE
;
A
#
# COMPACT_ATOMS: atom_id res chain seq x y z
N MET A 1 -8.69 -11.50 -32.21
CA MET A 1 -7.44 -12.02 -31.64
C MET A 1 -6.33 -11.04 -32.00
N LEU A 2 -5.52 -10.62 -31.02
CA LEU A 2 -4.36 -9.74 -31.26
C LEU A 2 -3.23 -10.51 -31.96
N ASN A 3 -2.45 -9.84 -32.80
CA ASN A 3 -1.33 -10.42 -33.56
C ASN A 3 -0.28 -11.01 -32.60
N PRO A 4 0.11 -12.30 -32.74
CA PRO A 4 1.12 -12.96 -31.91
C PRO A 4 2.48 -12.26 -31.86
N GLU A 5 2.83 -11.49 -32.90
CA GLU A 5 4.09 -10.75 -32.99
C GLU A 5 4.07 -9.45 -32.16
N ILE A 6 2.88 -8.96 -31.80
CA ILE A 6 2.70 -7.77 -30.96
C ILE A 6 2.68 -8.14 -29.48
N ILE A 7 2.31 -9.38 -29.14
CA ILE A 7 2.20 -9.87 -27.74
C ILE A 7 3.48 -9.66 -26.92
N PRO A 8 4.71 -9.90 -27.44
CA PRO A 8 5.94 -9.66 -26.69
C PRO A 8 6.33 -8.17 -26.60
N LEU A 9 5.85 -7.33 -27.51
CA LEU A 9 6.04 -5.87 -27.48
C LEU A 9 5.11 -5.20 -26.47
N ILE A 10 4.04 -5.90 -26.06
CA ILE A 10 3.23 -5.62 -24.88
C ILE A 10 3.94 -6.27 -23.70
N TYR A 11 5.09 -5.72 -23.27
CA TYR A 11 5.68 -6.13 -22.00
C TYR A 11 4.58 -6.08 -20.93
N PRO A 12 4.41 -7.13 -20.09
CA PRO A 12 3.43 -7.05 -19.01
C PRO A 12 3.80 -5.84 -18.17
N ILE A 13 2.89 -4.87 -18.10
CA ILE A 13 3.11 -3.63 -17.35
C ILE A 13 3.51 -4.05 -15.93
N LYS A 14 4.67 -3.56 -15.49
CA LYS A 14 5.24 -3.87 -14.18
C LYS A 14 5.01 -2.77 -13.18
N GLU A 15 4.90 -1.54 -13.65
CA GLU A 15 4.85 -0.37 -12.81
C GLU A 15 3.75 0.55 -13.33
N ILE A 16 2.94 1.06 -12.41
CA ILE A 16 1.91 2.04 -12.73
C ILE A 16 2.00 3.19 -11.72
N PHE A 17 1.96 4.40 -12.26
CA PHE A 17 1.76 5.63 -11.50
C PHE A 17 0.45 6.27 -11.95
N ILE A 18 -0.47 6.53 -11.00
CA ILE A 18 -1.77 7.12 -11.28
C ILE A 18 -1.95 8.36 -10.42
N THR A 19 -2.13 9.51 -11.06
CA THR A 19 -2.60 10.74 -10.41
C THR A 19 -4.06 10.95 -10.76
N VAL A 20 -4.94 10.84 -9.76
CA VAL A 20 -6.38 10.93 -9.95
C VAL A 20 -6.83 12.37 -9.70
N ASN A 21 -7.00 13.14 -10.77
CA ASN A 21 -7.61 14.49 -10.69
C ASN A 21 -9.13 14.47 -10.94
N PHE A 22 -9.69 13.32 -11.30
CA PHE A 22 -11.13 13.15 -11.63
C PHE A 22 -11.61 11.75 -11.23
N PRO A 23 -12.90 11.56 -10.86
CA PRO A 23 -13.41 10.27 -10.41
C PRO A 23 -13.28 9.20 -11.51
N MET A 24 -12.28 8.33 -11.37
CA MET A 24 -11.99 7.23 -12.29
C MET A 24 -12.42 5.87 -11.73
N SER A 25 -13.64 5.73 -11.20
CA SER A 25 -14.08 4.48 -10.54
C SER A 25 -13.90 3.24 -11.42
N LYS A 26 -14.02 3.37 -12.75
CA LYS A 26 -13.86 2.26 -13.69
C LYS A 26 -12.42 1.94 -14.09
N ILE A 27 -11.46 2.86 -13.93
CA ILE A 27 -10.09 2.62 -14.43
C ILE A 27 -9.42 1.52 -13.63
N PHE A 28 -9.54 1.54 -12.29
CA PHE A 28 -8.90 0.56 -11.44
C PHE A 28 -9.50 -0.83 -11.63
N LEU A 29 -10.82 -0.92 -11.83
CA LEU A 29 -11.48 -2.18 -12.20
C LEU A 29 -11.05 -2.68 -13.60
N THR A 30 -10.82 -1.77 -14.55
CA THR A 30 -10.33 -2.15 -15.88
C THR A 30 -8.89 -2.66 -15.77
N LEU A 31 -8.02 -1.92 -15.08
CA LEU A 31 -6.64 -2.32 -14.83
C LEU A 31 -6.55 -3.64 -14.08
N SER A 32 -7.42 -3.88 -13.09
CA SER A 32 -7.43 -5.14 -12.35
C SER A 32 -7.73 -6.34 -13.24
N ASN A 33 -8.47 -6.17 -14.34
CA ASN A 33 -8.78 -7.24 -15.28
C ASN A 33 -7.61 -7.57 -16.23
N PHE A 34 -6.80 -6.58 -16.60
CA PHE A 34 -5.73 -6.75 -17.60
C PHE A 34 -4.33 -6.86 -16.99
N CYS A 35 -4.07 -6.19 -15.87
CA CYS A 35 -2.77 -6.17 -15.20
C CYS A 35 -2.79 -7.17 -14.05
N LYS A 36 -2.01 -8.26 -14.17
CA LYS A 36 -1.94 -9.36 -13.17
C LYS A 36 -0.55 -9.54 -12.56
N SER A 37 0.43 -8.77 -13.02
CA SER A 37 1.84 -8.95 -12.69
C SER A 37 2.54 -7.62 -12.44
N LEU A 38 1.80 -6.61 -11.95
CA LEU A 38 2.39 -5.37 -11.48
C LEU A 38 3.24 -5.67 -10.25
N ASP A 39 4.44 -5.10 -10.25
CA ASP A 39 5.39 -5.16 -9.16
C ASP A 39 5.41 -3.82 -8.38
N TYR A 40 4.98 -2.71 -9.01
CA TYR A 40 4.92 -1.38 -8.41
C TYR A 40 3.58 -0.67 -8.72
N ILE A 41 2.95 -0.12 -7.69
CA ILE A 41 1.76 0.74 -7.82
C ILE A 41 1.97 1.99 -6.96
N ASP A 42 1.87 3.17 -7.57
CA ASP A 42 1.82 4.46 -6.85
C ASP A 42 0.57 5.23 -7.28
N ILE A 43 -0.30 5.50 -6.31
CA ILE A 43 -1.57 6.17 -6.54
C ILE A 43 -1.59 7.44 -5.69
N PHE A 44 -1.67 8.58 -6.37
CA PHE A 44 -2.01 9.86 -5.76
C PHE A 44 -3.47 10.18 -6.01
N ASN A 45 -4.24 10.22 -4.93
CA ASN A 45 -5.67 10.41 -4.97
C ASN A 45 -6.13 11.44 -3.92
N PRO A 46 -5.97 12.74 -4.19
CA PRO A 46 -6.36 13.81 -3.26
C PRO A 46 -7.88 14.03 -3.16
N GLN A 47 -8.68 13.35 -3.99
CA GLN A 47 -10.14 13.45 -4.01
C GLN A 47 -10.74 12.08 -3.65
N GLU A 48 -11.86 12.05 -2.93
CA GLU A 48 -12.53 10.79 -2.58
C GLU A 48 -12.77 9.95 -3.86
N THR A 49 -12.01 8.86 -4.03
CA THR A 49 -12.15 7.93 -5.16
C THR A 49 -12.55 6.56 -4.63
N ASP A 50 -13.10 5.77 -5.54
CA ASP A 50 -13.48 4.39 -5.36
C ASP A 50 -12.32 3.51 -4.86
N SER A 51 -12.22 3.39 -3.53
CA SER A 51 -11.29 2.49 -2.85
C SER A 51 -11.53 1.03 -3.22
N SER A 52 -12.71 0.66 -3.73
CA SER A 52 -13.06 -0.72 -4.11
C SER A 52 -12.37 -1.13 -5.40
N GLY A 53 -12.29 -0.20 -6.36
CA GLY A 53 -11.56 -0.40 -7.60
C GLY A 53 -10.07 -0.59 -7.32
N ILE A 54 -9.49 0.24 -6.45
CA ILE A 54 -8.07 0.15 -6.06
C ILE A 54 -7.80 -1.16 -5.31
N ALA A 55 -8.66 -1.52 -4.36
CA ALA A 55 -8.58 -2.81 -3.66
C ALA A 55 -8.61 -3.98 -4.65
N SER A 56 -9.51 -3.94 -5.64
CA SER A 56 -9.58 -4.95 -6.71
C SER A 56 -8.30 -5.02 -7.54
N LEU A 57 -7.70 -3.86 -7.85
CA LEU A 57 -6.42 -3.79 -8.54
C LEU A 57 -5.32 -4.47 -7.73
N ILE A 58 -5.19 -4.15 -6.44
CA ILE A 58 -4.19 -4.76 -5.54
C ILE A 58 -4.39 -6.28 -5.45
N ILE A 59 -5.62 -6.74 -5.20
CA ILE A 59 -5.96 -8.16 -5.08
C ILE A 59 -5.60 -8.95 -6.34
N SER A 60 -5.79 -8.34 -7.51
CA SER A 60 -5.55 -9.02 -8.78
C SER A 60 -4.07 -9.23 -9.14
N GLN A 61 -3.15 -8.65 -8.37
CA GLN A 61 -1.71 -8.80 -8.62
C GLN A 61 -1.17 -10.09 -8.02
N THR A 62 -0.25 -10.74 -8.73
CA THR A 62 0.40 -11.98 -8.29
C THR A 62 1.74 -11.74 -7.59
N SER A 63 2.34 -10.56 -7.75
CA SER A 63 3.71 -10.29 -7.32
C SER A 63 3.95 -8.85 -6.86
N LEU A 64 2.93 -8.12 -6.41
CA LEU A 64 3.09 -6.71 -6.04
C LEU A 64 4.14 -6.55 -4.93
N ARG A 65 5.20 -5.78 -5.20
CA ARG A 65 6.32 -5.57 -4.29
C ARG A 65 6.26 -4.22 -3.60
N THR A 66 5.82 -3.20 -4.32
CA THR A 66 5.81 -1.82 -3.83
C THR A 66 4.43 -1.21 -4.02
N LEU A 67 3.89 -0.65 -2.93
CA LEU A 67 2.63 0.09 -2.94
C LEU A 67 2.82 1.45 -2.29
N VAL A 68 2.46 2.50 -3.02
CA VAL A 68 2.49 3.88 -2.54
C VAL A 68 1.09 4.47 -2.65
N LEU A 69 0.57 4.95 -1.53
CA LEU A 69 -0.77 5.51 -1.40
C LEU A 69 -0.65 6.94 -0.92
N ARG A 70 -1.09 7.89 -1.76
CA ARG A 70 -0.94 9.31 -1.47
C ARG A 70 -2.29 10.04 -1.48
N GLY A 71 -2.53 10.91 -0.50
CA GLY A 71 -3.68 11.82 -0.49
C GLY A 71 -5.03 11.21 -0.06
N PHE A 72 -5.05 9.99 0.50
CA PHE A 72 -6.29 9.29 0.82
C PHE A 72 -6.91 9.74 2.15
N GLN A 73 -8.25 9.77 2.20
CA GLN A 73 -9.03 9.97 3.44
C GLN A 73 -9.75 8.69 3.91
N PHE A 74 -9.84 7.68 3.04
CA PHE A 74 -10.50 6.41 3.30
C PHE A 74 -9.70 5.27 2.67
N LEU A 75 -9.19 4.37 3.51
CA LEU A 75 -8.35 3.27 3.07
C LEU A 75 -8.91 1.89 3.39
N ASP A 76 -10.04 1.76 4.08
CA ASP A 76 -10.51 0.48 4.64
C ASP A 76 -10.51 -0.68 3.62
N GLN A 77 -11.05 -0.46 2.43
CA GLN A 77 -11.09 -1.50 1.40
C GLN A 77 -9.69 -1.82 0.87
N ILE A 78 -8.81 -0.83 0.80
CA ILE A 78 -7.41 -0.99 0.40
C ILE A 78 -6.63 -1.76 1.50
N LEU A 79 -6.83 -1.41 2.78
CA LEU A 79 -6.24 -2.10 3.92
C LEU A 79 -6.69 -3.58 3.93
N CYS A 80 -7.97 -3.85 3.70
CA CYS A 80 -8.50 -5.21 3.57
C CYS A 80 -7.93 -5.99 2.37
N ALA A 81 -7.40 -5.32 1.36
CA ALA A 81 -6.76 -5.96 0.21
C ALA A 81 -5.29 -6.34 0.47
N LEU A 82 -4.60 -5.70 1.40
CA LEU A 82 -3.17 -5.94 1.69
C LEU A 82 -2.81 -7.41 1.98
N PRO A 83 -3.63 -8.21 2.71
CA PRO A 83 -3.33 -9.62 2.95
C PRO A 83 -3.14 -10.46 1.68
N SER A 84 -3.76 -10.09 0.56
CA SER A 84 -3.57 -10.75 -0.74
C SER A 84 -2.12 -10.68 -1.23
N GLN A 85 -1.37 -9.67 -0.77
CA GLN A 85 0.04 -9.43 -1.11
C GLN A 85 0.98 -9.73 0.05
N SER A 86 0.52 -10.47 1.07
CA SER A 86 1.33 -10.83 2.26
C SER A 86 2.64 -11.56 1.93
N GLY A 87 2.65 -12.33 0.83
CA GLY A 87 3.83 -13.07 0.36
C GLY A 87 4.76 -12.27 -0.57
N SER A 88 4.33 -11.14 -1.12
CA SER A 88 5.04 -10.42 -2.18
C SER A 88 5.47 -9.01 -1.79
N LEU A 89 4.66 -8.32 -0.98
CA LEU A 89 4.84 -6.91 -0.63
C LEU A 89 6.10 -6.72 0.23
N LYS A 90 6.93 -5.77 -0.18
CA LYS A 90 8.20 -5.41 0.45
C LYS A 90 8.20 -3.95 0.91
N ASP A 91 7.59 -3.06 0.13
CA ASP A 91 7.67 -1.63 0.41
C ASP A 91 6.25 -1.05 0.42
N LEU A 92 5.89 -0.40 1.52
CA LEU A 92 4.60 0.26 1.69
C LEU A 92 4.81 1.70 2.16
N THR A 93 4.23 2.65 1.43
CA THR A 93 4.27 4.06 1.77
C THR A 93 2.88 4.64 1.82
N PHE A 94 2.55 5.28 2.95
CA PHE A 94 1.41 6.18 3.10
C PHE A 94 1.94 7.62 3.11
N SER A 95 1.39 8.48 2.27
CA SER A 95 1.80 9.88 2.18
C SER A 95 0.60 10.82 2.12
N PHE A 96 0.53 11.86 2.94
CA PHE A 96 -0.63 12.77 2.99
C PHE A 96 -1.96 12.02 3.20
N VAL A 97 -1.95 10.96 4.03
CA VAL A 97 -3.14 10.15 4.30
C VAL A 97 -3.79 10.59 5.61
N ASP A 98 -5.10 10.76 5.61
CA ASP A 98 -5.91 10.96 6.80
C ASP A 98 -6.52 9.64 7.27
N PHE A 99 -6.13 9.18 8.46
CA PHE A 99 -6.55 7.94 9.07
C PHE A 99 -7.81 8.08 9.96
N SER A 100 -8.43 9.27 10.06
CA SER A 100 -9.56 9.53 10.97
C SER A 100 -10.77 8.62 10.77
N LYS A 101 -10.93 8.06 9.57
CA LYS A 101 -12.03 7.15 9.19
C LYS A 101 -11.51 5.78 8.77
N CYS A 102 -10.29 5.43 9.17
CA CYS A 102 -9.68 4.14 8.85
C CYS A 102 -9.88 3.14 9.99
N SER A 103 -10.13 1.89 9.60
CA SER A 103 -10.08 0.73 10.48
C SER A 103 -8.64 0.44 10.92
N PRO A 104 -8.45 -0.30 12.03
CA PRO A 104 -7.12 -0.71 12.47
C PRO A 104 -6.33 -1.45 11.39
N LEU A 105 -5.00 -1.32 11.42
CA LEU A 105 -4.06 -1.78 10.39
C LEU A 105 -3.86 -3.32 10.33
N HIS A 106 -4.91 -4.11 10.55
CA HIS A 106 -4.87 -5.58 10.48
C HIS A 106 -4.37 -6.11 9.14
N GLY A 107 -4.75 -5.47 8.04
CA GLY A 107 -4.29 -5.86 6.72
C GLY A 107 -2.77 -5.73 6.55
N LEU A 108 -2.19 -4.69 7.14
CA LEU A 108 -0.75 -4.44 7.15
C LEU A 108 0.00 -5.46 8.01
N ALA A 109 -0.55 -5.81 9.17
CA ALA A 109 0.01 -6.83 10.06
C ALA A 109 0.24 -8.20 9.38
N ALA A 110 -0.51 -8.50 8.32
CA ALA A 110 -0.35 -9.73 7.54
C ALA A 110 0.88 -9.72 6.60
N CYS A 111 1.46 -8.56 6.28
CA CYS A 111 2.52 -8.41 5.29
C CYS A 111 3.92 -8.71 5.88
N LYS A 112 4.20 -9.99 6.12
CA LYS A 112 5.43 -10.46 6.80
C LYS A 112 6.73 -10.20 6.02
N ASN A 113 6.64 -9.98 4.71
CA ASN A 113 7.81 -9.75 3.85
C ASN A 113 8.20 -8.28 3.70
N LEU A 114 7.53 -7.36 4.41
CA LEU A 114 7.87 -5.95 4.41
C LEU A 114 9.31 -5.71 4.84
N ARG A 115 9.95 -4.80 4.13
CA ARG A 115 11.33 -4.31 4.28
C ARG A 115 11.33 -2.82 4.60
N GLU A 116 10.44 -2.07 3.95
CA GLU A 116 10.25 -0.65 4.16
C GLU A 116 8.79 -0.33 4.47
N LEU A 117 8.56 0.40 5.56
CA LEU A 117 7.27 0.93 5.95
C LEU A 117 7.40 2.43 6.21
N LYS A 118 6.67 3.24 5.46
CA LYS A 118 6.82 4.69 5.48
C LYS A 118 5.48 5.37 5.73
N PHE A 119 5.45 6.28 6.68
CA PHE A 119 4.32 7.18 6.93
C PHE A 119 4.81 8.62 6.87
N TRP A 120 4.41 9.33 5.83
CA TRP A 120 4.85 10.69 5.55
C TRP A 120 3.68 11.65 5.56
N VAL A 121 3.72 12.65 6.43
CA VAL A 121 2.70 13.69 6.56
C VAL A 121 1.30 13.07 6.71
N CYS A 122 1.17 12.04 7.56
CA CYS A 122 -0.10 11.35 7.80
C CYS A 122 -0.83 11.94 9.00
N TYR A 123 -2.14 12.06 8.90
CA TYR A 123 -3.00 12.70 9.89
C TYR A 123 -3.86 11.68 10.62
N ASN A 124 -4.21 11.97 11.88
CA ASN A 124 -5.16 11.18 12.68
C ASN A 124 -4.84 9.69 12.82
N ILE A 125 -3.56 9.32 12.74
CA ILE A 125 -3.12 7.95 13.02
C ILE A 125 -2.99 7.78 14.55
N SER A 126 -3.96 7.10 15.15
CA SER A 126 -3.98 6.84 16.59
C SER A 126 -3.30 5.51 16.93
N ASP A 127 -2.94 5.33 18.20
CA ASP A 127 -2.44 4.05 18.69
C ASP A 127 -3.49 2.93 18.58
N GLU A 128 -4.78 3.25 18.57
CA GLU A 128 -5.86 2.28 18.32
C GLU A 128 -5.81 1.76 16.87
N ILE A 129 -5.52 2.63 15.91
CA ILE A 129 -5.35 2.24 14.50
C ILE A 129 -4.08 1.38 14.33
N CYS A 130 -3.02 1.69 15.10
CA CYS A 130 -1.75 0.98 15.06
C CYS A 130 -1.69 -0.26 15.96
N GLU A 131 -2.68 -0.52 16.81
CA GLU A 131 -2.71 -1.65 17.75
C GLU A 131 -2.31 -3.00 17.09
N PRO A 132 -2.76 -3.33 15.87
CA PRO A 132 -2.41 -4.60 15.23
C PRO A 132 -0.91 -4.77 14.97
N LEU A 133 -0.13 -3.68 15.00
CA LEU A 133 1.30 -3.68 14.74
C LEU A 133 2.14 -3.99 15.99
N VAL A 134 1.58 -3.88 17.20
CA VAL A 134 2.33 -4.02 18.48
C VAL A 134 3.06 -5.36 18.58
N ASN A 135 2.39 -6.44 18.18
CA ASN A 135 2.92 -7.80 18.26
C ASN A 135 3.44 -8.33 16.91
N CYS A 136 3.50 -7.48 15.89
CA CYS A 136 4.06 -7.89 14.61
C CYS A 136 5.58 -7.97 14.69
N GLU A 137 6.14 -9.14 14.40
CA GLU A 137 7.59 -9.33 14.42
C GLU A 137 8.29 -8.64 13.24
N PHE A 138 7.59 -8.52 12.10
CA PHE A 138 8.09 -7.96 10.83
C PHE A 138 9.58 -8.31 10.61
N GLU A 139 9.88 -9.61 10.51
CA GLU A 139 11.26 -10.14 10.55
C GLU A 139 12.20 -9.49 9.53
N LYS A 140 11.66 -9.07 8.38
CA LYS A 140 12.44 -8.50 7.26
C LYS A 140 12.43 -6.97 7.22
N LEU A 141 11.68 -6.33 8.11
CA LEU A 141 11.51 -4.88 8.12
C LEU A 141 12.78 -4.24 8.67
N SER A 142 13.45 -3.46 7.82
CA SER A 142 14.69 -2.75 8.12
C SER A 142 14.49 -1.24 8.15
N ILE A 143 13.52 -0.72 7.40
CA ILE A 143 13.30 0.73 7.33
C ILE A 143 11.89 1.02 7.83
N VAL A 144 11.81 1.83 8.88
CA VAL A 144 10.59 2.47 9.34
C VAL A 144 10.83 3.97 9.29
N ASP A 145 10.17 4.64 8.36
CA ASP A 145 10.35 6.07 8.17
C ASP A 145 9.07 6.82 8.51
N LEU A 146 9.23 7.82 9.37
CA LEU A 146 8.16 8.61 9.94
C LEU A 146 8.53 10.07 9.74
N GLU A 147 7.79 10.75 8.89
CA GLU A 147 7.94 12.18 8.60
C GLU A 147 6.60 12.85 8.94
N ASP A 148 6.62 13.87 9.79
CA ASP A 148 5.43 14.62 10.23
C ASP A 148 4.22 13.73 10.58
N THR A 149 4.49 12.58 11.19
CA THR A 149 3.50 11.57 11.57
C THR A 149 3.80 11.07 12.98
N TYR A 150 2.78 11.03 13.84
CA TYR A 150 2.96 10.73 15.26
C TYR A 150 1.98 9.64 15.73
N SER A 151 2.52 8.48 16.10
CA SER A 151 1.85 7.44 16.90
C SER A 151 2.91 6.80 17.78
N LYS A 152 2.60 6.55 19.05
CA LYS A 152 3.55 5.95 19.98
C LYS A 152 3.99 4.56 19.51
N ILE A 153 3.04 3.76 19.02
CA ILE A 153 3.33 2.42 18.49
C ILE A 153 4.26 2.47 17.28
N LEU A 154 4.04 3.43 16.35
CA LEU A 154 4.93 3.58 15.20
C LEU A 154 6.33 4.04 15.61
N MET A 155 6.44 4.94 16.59
CA MET A 155 7.73 5.39 17.12
C MET A 155 8.49 4.24 17.80
N GLU A 156 7.81 3.43 18.62
CA GLU A 156 8.40 2.24 19.25
C GLU A 156 8.82 1.20 18.20
N LEU A 157 8.01 1.00 17.15
CA LEU A 157 8.36 0.12 16.03
C LEU A 157 9.61 0.61 15.31
N LYS A 158 9.73 1.93 15.07
CA LYS A 158 10.91 2.55 14.45
C LYS A 158 12.16 2.35 15.31
N GLU A 159 12.11 2.71 16.58
CA GLU A 159 13.22 2.57 17.53
C GLU A 159 13.68 1.11 17.64
N LYS A 160 12.74 0.16 17.72
CA LYS A 160 13.05 -1.27 17.75
C LYS A 160 13.84 -1.74 16.52
N LYS A 161 13.58 -1.17 15.34
CA LYS A 161 14.27 -1.55 14.10
C LYS A 161 15.61 -0.85 13.91
N GLU A 162 15.76 0.37 14.41
CA GLU A 162 17.05 1.08 14.46
C GLU A 162 18.03 0.35 15.40
N ASN A 163 17.59 -0.05 16.59
CA ASN A 163 18.41 -0.78 17.56
C ASN A 163 18.81 -2.21 17.13
N GLN A 164 18.16 -2.78 16.10
CA GLN A 164 18.52 -4.09 15.53
C GLN A 164 19.61 -4.01 14.46
N GLN A 165 20.05 -2.80 14.09
CA GLN A 165 21.07 -2.56 13.06
C GLN A 165 22.45 -2.19 13.61
N GLU A 166 22.55 -1.95 14.93
CA GLU A 166 23.80 -1.75 15.68
C GLU A 166 24.39 -3.10 16.16
#